data_AF-A0A2D0KSV2-F1
#
_entry.id   AF-A0A2D0KSV2-F1
#
_cell.length_a   1.000
_cell.length_b   1.000
_cell.length_c   1.000
_cell.angle_alpha   90.00
_cell.angle_beta   90.00
_cell.angle_gamma   90.00
#
_symmetry.space_group_name_H-M   'P 1'
#
loop_
_entity.id
_entity.type
_entity.pdbx_description
1 polymer ?
#
loop_
_entity_poly.entity_id
_entity_poly.type
_entity_poly.pdbx_seq_one_letter_code
_entity_poly.pdbx_strand_id
1 'polypeptide(L)'
;MTSKKKYTYTGLSDSNSHSVQDVTSLLSAYVPNSDLNIRVIHKPLGDKAPDELLRTNFHWGNNKVGSSGTLELTYHFLKTAPSIMPRFDISDFRAFNSEQKEAARLSLQSWSDVANIKFTEVSKLSDANITFGFFDYSTNGDYAFATLPRGQNTTYSWYNAQNHTFKTNDIGVNGYGRQTFVHEIGHTLGLEHPADYDASDAVRPTYPNVGQYFEDSRAYTVMSYFSEKFTGQDFQGNYSSAPLLNDITAIQALYGANMETRKGDTVYGFNSNTDRDFMTATDADSELLFSVWDAGGEDTFDFSGFTQNQRINLNEGAFSDVGGLKGNVSIARGVVIENAIGGSGDDIIVGNSADNILKGGAGNDVIYGGLGADHLWGGSGKDTFVYLDGKESLKSNPDWIHDFVSGEDKIDLSQFNFGSKGDLKFVNSFSGKAGEVLLNYNELTDVTDMSISLGGELAGNDFLVKIIGQPSPEMDFIV
;
A
#
# COMPACT_ATOMS: atom_id res chain seq x y z
N MET A 1 -5.67 19.45 -36.74
CA MET A 1 -4.81 18.37 -36.23
C MET A 1 -4.29 18.79 -34.87
N THR A 2 -5.05 18.55 -33.81
CA THR A 2 -4.60 18.76 -32.42
C THR A 2 -4.44 17.38 -31.81
N SER A 3 -3.20 17.00 -31.53
CA SER A 3 -2.89 15.70 -30.94
C SER A 3 -3.58 15.60 -29.60
N LYS A 4 -4.62 14.78 -29.50
CA LYS A 4 -5.05 14.20 -28.22
C LYS A 4 -3.89 13.35 -27.74
N LYS A 5 -2.95 13.95 -26.99
CA LYS A 5 -2.02 13.17 -26.18
C LYS A 5 -2.89 12.47 -25.14
N LYS A 6 -3.21 11.20 -25.38
CA LYS A 6 -3.68 10.30 -24.33
C LYS A 6 -2.55 10.28 -23.30
N TYR A 7 -2.80 10.82 -22.12
CA TYR A 7 -1.90 10.75 -20.98
C TYR A 7 -2.18 9.39 -20.34
N THR A 8 -1.42 8.39 -20.76
CA THR A 8 -1.52 7.02 -20.29
C THR A 8 -0.13 6.61 -19.82
N TYR A 9 -0.09 5.93 -18.67
CA TYR A 9 1.00 5.05 -18.27
C TYR A 9 1.52 4.30 -19.50
N THR A 10 2.78 4.53 -19.87
CA THR A 10 3.51 3.58 -20.71
C THR A 10 3.97 2.50 -19.75
N GLY A 11 3.39 1.31 -19.87
CA GLY A 11 3.93 0.17 -19.14
C GLY A 11 5.43 0.07 -19.32
N LEU A 12 6.11 -0.38 -18.27
CA LEU A 12 7.45 -0.91 -18.40
C LEU A 12 7.42 -1.84 -19.61
N SER A 13 8.23 -1.52 -20.61
CA SER A 13 8.37 -2.36 -21.78
C SER A 13 9.01 -3.66 -21.34
N ASP A 14 8.50 -4.78 -21.85
CA ASP A 14 9.09 -6.13 -21.80
C ASP A 14 10.45 -6.19 -22.56
N SER A 15 11.30 -5.18 -22.39
CA SER A 15 12.56 -5.04 -23.09
C SER A 15 13.69 -5.46 -22.17
N ASN A 16 14.26 -6.64 -22.42
CA ASN A 16 15.54 -7.14 -21.93
C ASN A 16 15.92 -6.61 -20.53
N SER A 17 15.30 -7.20 -19.50
CA SER A 17 15.54 -6.94 -18.08
C SER A 17 17.04 -6.87 -17.78
N HIS A 18 17.44 -5.78 -17.13
CA HIS A 18 18.55 -5.78 -16.19
C HIS A 18 17.88 -5.79 -14.81
N SER A 19 18.03 -6.87 -14.05
CA SER A 19 17.45 -7.10 -12.71
C SER A 19 17.57 -5.88 -11.77
N VAL A 20 18.71 -5.20 -11.77
CA VAL A 20 18.90 -3.94 -11.03
C VAL A 20 17.96 -2.82 -11.51
N GLN A 21 17.75 -2.68 -12.81
CA GLN A 21 16.86 -1.65 -13.36
C GLN A 21 15.42 -1.91 -12.90
N ASP A 22 15.01 -3.17 -12.81
CA ASP A 22 13.68 -3.57 -12.34
C ASP A 22 13.50 -3.23 -10.85
N VAL A 23 14.48 -3.57 -10.02
CA VAL A 23 14.53 -3.20 -8.58
C VAL A 23 14.49 -1.68 -8.40
N THR A 24 15.38 -0.94 -9.07
CA THR A 24 15.44 0.53 -8.94
C THR A 24 14.20 1.23 -9.50
N SER A 25 13.58 0.67 -10.54
CA SER A 25 12.30 1.16 -11.06
C SER A 25 11.16 0.92 -10.08
N LEU A 26 11.16 -0.18 -9.33
CA LEU A 26 10.15 -0.44 -8.30
C LEU A 26 10.37 0.43 -7.05
N LEU A 27 11.60 0.61 -6.60
CA LEU A 27 11.96 1.50 -5.48
C LEU A 27 11.57 2.97 -5.74
N SER A 28 11.44 3.35 -7.02
CA SER A 28 11.05 4.70 -7.43
C SER A 28 9.64 4.79 -8.04
N ALA A 29 8.91 3.67 -8.11
CA ALA A 29 7.59 3.61 -8.72
C ALA A 29 6.59 4.46 -7.94
N TYR A 30 5.66 5.10 -8.66
CA TYR A 30 4.63 5.96 -8.07
C TYR A 30 5.17 7.19 -7.32
N VAL A 31 6.48 7.44 -7.38
CA VAL A 31 7.13 8.66 -6.90
C VAL A 31 7.21 9.65 -8.06
N PRO A 32 6.48 10.78 -8.05
CA PRO A 32 6.16 11.51 -9.28
C PRO A 32 7.36 12.16 -9.99
N ASN A 33 8.45 12.40 -9.25
CA ASN A 33 9.70 12.96 -9.79
C ASN A 33 10.77 11.91 -10.09
N SER A 34 10.52 10.65 -9.74
CA SER A 34 11.48 9.55 -9.87
C SER A 34 10.99 8.48 -10.84
N ASP A 35 9.68 8.30 -10.95
CA ASP A 35 9.05 7.40 -11.91
C ASP A 35 8.94 8.04 -13.29
N LEU A 36 9.80 7.60 -14.22
CA LEU A 36 9.86 8.12 -15.59
C LEU A 36 8.60 7.82 -16.41
N ASN A 37 7.75 6.88 -15.98
CA ASN A 37 6.51 6.51 -16.67
C ASN A 37 5.33 7.39 -16.25
N ILE A 38 5.45 8.14 -15.17
CA ILE A 38 4.42 9.04 -14.68
C ILE A 38 4.62 10.43 -15.25
N ARG A 39 3.53 11.01 -15.79
CA ARG A 39 3.50 12.41 -16.20
C ARG A 39 2.64 13.20 -15.23
N VAL A 40 3.28 14.07 -14.48
CA VAL A 40 2.63 14.88 -13.47
C VAL A 40 2.11 16.17 -14.09
N ILE A 41 0.80 16.42 -13.95
CA ILE A 41 0.23 17.71 -14.31
C ILE A 41 0.26 18.72 -13.15
N HIS A 42 0.45 18.24 -11.91
CA HIS A 42 0.08 18.97 -10.69
C HIS A 42 1.10 19.15 -9.57
N LYS A 43 2.42 19.01 -9.66
CA LYS A 43 3.31 19.04 -8.47
C LYS A 43 2.96 18.04 -7.33
N PRO A 44 3.89 17.16 -6.97
CA PRO A 44 3.70 16.31 -5.80
C PRO A 44 3.81 17.10 -4.49
N LEU A 45 3.00 16.71 -3.50
CA LEU A 45 3.17 17.13 -2.11
C LEU A 45 3.88 16.07 -1.27
N GLY A 46 3.96 14.82 -1.72
CA GLY A 46 4.53 13.71 -0.97
C GLY A 46 3.89 13.59 0.41
N ASP A 47 4.71 13.57 1.45
CA ASP A 47 4.26 13.42 2.85
C ASP A 47 3.42 14.59 3.38
N LYS A 48 3.33 15.71 2.64
CA LYS A 48 2.46 16.84 2.98
C LYS A 48 1.06 16.74 2.38
N ALA A 49 0.83 15.82 1.46
CA ALA A 49 -0.50 15.62 0.86
C ALA A 49 -1.62 15.40 1.90
N PRO A 50 -1.39 14.70 3.04
CA PRO A 50 -2.39 14.56 4.09
C PRO A 50 -2.81 15.88 4.76
N ASP A 51 -1.97 16.92 4.75
CA ASP A 51 -2.29 18.23 5.36
C ASP A 51 -3.49 18.90 4.66
N GLU A 52 -3.65 18.66 3.35
CA GLU A 52 -4.75 19.23 2.57
C GLU A 52 -6.11 18.61 2.93
N LEU A 53 -6.11 17.35 3.40
CA LEU A 53 -7.31 16.69 3.93
C LEU A 53 -7.76 17.29 5.27
N LEU A 54 -6.88 18.04 5.94
CA LEU A 54 -7.08 18.61 7.28
C LEU A 54 -7.11 20.14 7.31
N ARG A 55 -7.16 20.79 6.15
CA ARG A 55 -6.96 22.25 5.99
C ARG A 55 -7.89 23.12 6.84
N THR A 56 -9.12 22.68 7.13
CA THR A 56 -10.05 23.42 8.01
C THR A 56 -9.88 23.11 9.50
N ASN A 57 -9.12 22.06 9.84
CA ASN A 57 -8.90 21.60 11.21
C ASN A 57 -10.21 21.30 11.98
N PHE A 58 -11.25 20.82 11.28
CA PHE A 58 -12.48 20.36 11.93
C PHE A 58 -12.33 18.93 12.44
N HIS A 59 -12.48 18.74 13.75
CA HIS A 59 -12.41 17.42 14.38
C HIS A 59 -13.36 17.33 15.58
N TRP A 60 -13.58 16.11 16.09
CA TRP A 60 -14.31 15.90 17.33
C TRP A 60 -13.50 16.42 18.52
N GLY A 61 -14.18 17.07 19.47
CA GLY A 61 -13.52 17.68 20.63
C GLY A 61 -13.07 16.67 21.68
N ASN A 62 -12.12 17.09 22.54
CA ASN A 62 -11.56 16.26 23.63
C ASN A 62 -12.60 15.80 24.65
N ASN A 63 -13.80 16.40 24.69
CA ASN A 63 -14.91 15.96 25.52
C ASN A 63 -15.50 14.60 25.09
N LYS A 64 -15.09 14.08 23.93
CA LYS A 64 -15.42 12.75 23.42
C LYS A 64 -14.28 11.74 23.59
N VAL A 65 -13.15 12.16 24.14
CA VAL A 65 -11.99 11.29 24.36
C VAL A 65 -12.13 10.65 25.75
N GLY A 66 -12.18 9.32 25.78
CA GLY A 66 -12.24 8.54 27.00
C GLY A 66 -10.94 8.60 27.82
N SER A 67 -10.93 8.03 29.01
CA SER A 67 -9.75 8.02 29.89
C SER A 67 -8.54 7.30 29.31
N SER A 68 -8.74 6.42 28.32
CA SER A 68 -7.67 5.73 27.58
C SER A 68 -6.99 6.60 26.52
N GLY A 69 -7.50 7.82 26.25
CA GLY A 69 -7.06 8.63 25.12
C GLY A 69 -7.75 8.28 23.80
N THR A 70 -8.65 7.29 23.79
CA THR A 70 -9.44 6.88 22.61
C THR A 70 -10.63 7.81 22.40
N LEU A 71 -10.86 8.25 21.16
CA LEU A 71 -12.09 8.96 20.78
C LEU A 71 -13.28 8.00 20.79
N GLU A 72 -14.29 8.25 21.62
CA GLU A 72 -15.48 7.41 21.73
C GLU A 72 -16.67 8.06 21.02
N LEU A 73 -17.08 7.49 19.89
CA LEU A 73 -18.20 7.96 19.09
C LEU A 73 -19.31 6.93 19.06
N THR A 74 -20.53 7.39 19.26
CA THR A 74 -21.73 6.57 19.07
C THR A 74 -22.33 6.78 17.68
N TYR A 75 -22.96 5.75 17.13
CA TYR A 75 -23.64 5.87 15.84
C TYR A 75 -25.02 5.22 15.81
N HIS A 76 -25.88 5.71 14.91
CA HIS A 76 -27.24 5.23 14.77
C HIS A 76 -27.69 5.19 13.30
N PHE A 77 -28.20 4.03 12.87
CA PHE A 77 -28.94 3.90 11.61
C PHE A 77 -30.38 4.38 11.81
N LEU A 78 -30.75 5.46 11.12
CA LEU A 78 -32.07 6.06 11.21
C LEU A 78 -33.16 5.04 10.82
N LYS A 79 -34.26 5.02 11.58
CA LYS A 79 -35.41 4.13 11.35
C LYS A 79 -36.61 4.84 10.74
N THR A 80 -36.70 6.15 10.93
CA THR A 80 -37.77 7.03 10.44
C THR A 80 -37.17 8.36 10.02
N ALA A 81 -37.85 9.10 9.15
CA ALA A 81 -37.42 10.41 8.69
C ALA A 81 -37.17 11.38 9.87
N PRO A 82 -35.94 11.88 10.07
CA PRO A 82 -35.67 12.89 11.09
C PRO A 82 -36.10 14.28 10.61
N SER A 83 -36.46 15.16 11.54
CA SER A 83 -36.90 16.53 11.24
C SER A 83 -35.83 17.44 10.62
N ILE A 84 -34.57 16.99 10.58
CA ILE A 84 -33.45 17.73 10.01
C ILE A 84 -33.38 17.66 8.48
N MET A 85 -34.04 16.68 7.85
CA MET A 85 -33.94 16.46 6.39
C MET A 85 -34.20 17.73 5.54
N PRO A 86 -35.22 18.56 5.81
CA PRO A 86 -35.45 19.77 5.03
C PRO A 86 -34.33 20.82 5.13
N ARG A 87 -33.47 20.75 6.16
CA ARG A 87 -32.29 21.63 6.27
C ARG A 87 -31.23 21.31 5.22
N PHE A 88 -31.23 20.08 4.70
CA PHE A 88 -30.31 19.60 3.68
C PHE A 88 -30.97 19.51 2.30
N ASP A 89 -32.17 20.06 2.13
CA ASP A 89 -32.96 20.00 0.89
C ASP A 89 -33.18 18.58 0.34
N ILE A 90 -33.25 17.59 1.24
CA ILE A 90 -33.57 16.20 0.93
C ILE A 90 -34.94 15.78 1.45
N SER A 91 -35.55 14.78 0.80
CA SER A 91 -36.81 14.19 1.23
C SER A 91 -36.91 12.71 0.85
N ASP A 92 -38.06 12.08 1.10
CA ASP A 92 -38.31 10.66 0.80
C ASP A 92 -37.32 9.70 1.48
N PHE A 93 -37.35 9.71 2.82
CA PHE A 93 -36.47 8.93 3.66
C PHE A 93 -36.57 7.42 3.40
N ARG A 94 -35.41 6.74 3.41
CA ARG A 94 -35.31 5.28 3.56
C ARG A 94 -34.34 4.90 4.66
N ALA A 95 -34.73 3.88 5.43
CA ALA A 95 -33.85 3.26 6.40
C ALA A 95 -32.85 2.32 5.72
N PHE A 96 -31.66 2.19 6.29
CA PHE A 96 -30.69 1.18 5.88
C PHE A 96 -31.28 -0.23 6.04
N ASN A 97 -31.10 -1.08 5.02
CA ASN A 97 -31.35 -2.51 5.12
C ASN A 97 -30.22 -3.24 5.89
N SER A 98 -30.35 -4.54 6.13
CA SER A 98 -29.35 -5.28 6.93
C SER A 98 -27.97 -5.34 6.29
N GLU A 99 -27.87 -5.52 4.97
CA GLU A 99 -26.60 -5.59 4.23
C GLU A 99 -25.87 -4.24 4.22
N GLN A 100 -26.60 -3.15 4.00
CA GLN A 100 -26.06 -1.80 4.05
C GLN A 100 -25.56 -1.45 5.45
N LYS A 101 -26.26 -1.89 6.51
CA LYS A 101 -25.78 -1.71 7.89
C LYS A 101 -24.46 -2.42 8.09
N GLU A 102 -24.35 -3.65 7.59
CA GLU A 102 -23.13 -4.42 7.74
C GLU A 102 -21.96 -3.80 6.99
N ALA A 103 -22.15 -3.43 5.72
CA ALA A 103 -21.14 -2.71 4.95
C ALA A 103 -20.71 -1.40 5.64
N ALA A 104 -21.65 -0.62 6.20
CA ALA A 104 -21.32 0.59 6.95
C ALA A 104 -20.57 0.29 8.27
N ARG A 105 -20.87 -0.82 8.96
CA ARG A 105 -20.10 -1.26 10.14
C ARG A 105 -18.68 -1.64 9.78
N LEU A 106 -18.47 -2.37 8.69
CA LEU A 106 -17.13 -2.70 8.20
C LEU A 106 -16.36 -1.44 7.79
N SER A 107 -17.02 -0.45 7.17
CA SER A 107 -16.40 0.86 6.89
C SER A 107 -16.02 1.61 8.16
N LEU A 108 -16.88 1.64 9.19
CA LEU A 108 -16.53 2.21 10.51
C LEU A 108 -15.35 1.46 11.14
N GLN A 109 -15.35 0.13 11.06
CA GLN A 109 -14.27 -0.72 11.58
C GLN A 109 -12.93 -0.38 10.92
N SER A 110 -12.90 -0.19 9.59
CA SER A 110 -11.68 0.18 8.87
C SER A 110 -11.07 1.51 9.32
N TRP A 111 -11.89 2.49 9.75
CA TRP A 111 -11.39 3.73 10.34
C TRP A 111 -10.87 3.54 11.76
N SER A 112 -11.54 2.72 12.59
CA SER A 112 -11.07 2.41 13.95
C SER A 112 -9.83 1.51 13.97
N ASP A 113 -9.59 0.75 12.90
CA ASP A 113 -8.37 -0.05 12.77
C ASP A 113 -7.14 0.85 12.69
N VAL A 114 -7.22 2.00 12.03
CA VAL A 114 -6.04 2.82 11.71
C VAL A 114 -5.81 3.99 12.69
N ALA A 115 -6.81 4.41 13.45
CA ALA A 115 -6.71 5.50 14.42
C ALA A 115 -7.43 5.18 15.75
N ASN A 116 -7.09 5.89 16.83
CA ASN A 116 -7.66 5.64 18.17
C ASN A 116 -9.12 6.11 18.28
N ILE A 117 -10.01 5.43 17.58
CA ILE A 117 -11.43 5.70 17.51
C ILE A 117 -12.19 4.43 17.87
N LYS A 118 -13.21 4.57 18.72
CA LYS A 118 -14.12 3.49 19.08
C LYS A 118 -15.53 3.87 18.69
N PHE A 119 -16.13 3.05 17.84
CA PHE A 119 -17.52 3.20 17.43
C PHE A 119 -18.44 2.28 18.22
N THR A 120 -19.56 2.84 18.72
CA THR A 120 -20.59 2.06 19.43
C THR A 120 -21.97 2.32 18.84
N GLU A 121 -22.65 1.28 18.34
CA GLU A 121 -24.03 1.43 17.86
C GLU A 121 -24.97 1.71 19.03
N VAL A 122 -25.82 2.73 18.90
CA VAL A 122 -26.84 3.08 19.91
C VAL A 122 -28.25 2.95 19.35
N SER A 123 -29.20 2.63 20.24
CA SER A 123 -30.59 2.38 19.85
C SER A 123 -31.44 3.64 19.64
N LYS A 124 -31.00 4.79 20.20
CA LYS A 124 -31.72 6.06 20.16
C LYS A 124 -30.96 7.12 19.37
N LEU A 125 -31.68 7.87 18.55
CA LEU A 125 -31.13 9.01 17.80
C LEU A 125 -30.52 10.08 18.72
N SER A 126 -31.10 10.33 19.89
CA SER A 126 -30.61 11.33 20.86
C SER A 126 -29.20 11.05 21.38
N ASP A 127 -28.77 9.79 21.30
CA ASP A 127 -27.52 9.34 21.90
C ASP A 127 -26.41 9.26 20.85
N ALA A 128 -26.72 9.51 19.56
CA ALA A 128 -25.83 9.29 18.43
C ALA A 128 -24.95 10.51 18.10
N ASN A 129 -23.65 10.27 17.92
CA ASN A 129 -22.72 11.26 17.36
C ASN A 129 -22.68 11.21 15.84
N ILE A 130 -22.87 10.05 15.24
CA ILE A 130 -22.96 9.89 13.78
C ILE A 130 -24.30 9.25 13.42
N THR A 131 -24.96 9.75 12.39
CA THR A 131 -26.22 9.18 11.90
C THR A 131 -26.12 8.80 10.43
N PHE A 132 -26.76 7.68 10.08
CA PHE A 132 -26.79 7.15 8.72
C PHE A 132 -28.23 7.05 8.23
N GLY A 133 -28.50 7.56 7.03
CA GLY A 133 -29.82 7.47 6.41
C GLY A 133 -29.77 7.58 4.88
N PHE A 134 -30.81 7.04 4.23
CA PHE A 134 -31.00 7.24 2.79
C PHE A 134 -32.10 8.27 2.51
N PHE A 135 -31.98 8.93 1.37
CA PHE A 135 -33.02 9.78 0.77
C PHE A 135 -33.25 9.36 -0.69
N ASP A 136 -34.45 9.59 -1.23
CA ASP A 136 -34.75 9.35 -2.66
C ASP A 136 -34.79 10.63 -3.50
N TYR A 137 -34.91 11.79 -2.86
CA TYR A 137 -35.00 13.08 -3.54
C TYR A 137 -34.05 14.11 -2.91
N SER A 138 -33.27 14.79 -3.76
CA SER A 138 -32.46 15.97 -3.43
C SER A 138 -32.71 17.04 -4.50
N THR A 139 -32.82 18.30 -4.11
CA THR A 139 -32.88 19.42 -5.06
C THR A 139 -31.56 19.67 -5.79
N ASN A 140 -30.44 19.18 -5.23
CA ASN A 140 -29.08 19.41 -5.73
C ASN A 140 -28.53 18.21 -6.52
N GLY A 141 -29.26 17.08 -6.54
CA GLY A 141 -28.86 15.88 -7.28
C GLY A 141 -27.72 15.10 -6.63
N ASP A 142 -27.45 15.34 -5.35
CA ASP A 142 -26.31 14.77 -4.64
C ASP A 142 -26.35 13.24 -4.63
N TYR A 143 -25.16 12.65 -4.76
CA TYR A 143 -24.95 11.20 -4.73
C TYR A 143 -25.01 10.67 -3.29
N ALA A 144 -24.22 11.29 -2.42
CA ALA A 144 -24.17 11.14 -0.98
C ALA A 144 -23.52 12.42 -0.44
N PHE A 145 -23.70 12.69 0.84
CA PHE A 145 -23.00 13.78 1.51
C PHE A 145 -22.94 13.54 3.01
N ALA A 146 -21.99 14.20 3.65
CA ALA A 146 -21.86 14.21 5.10
C ALA A 146 -21.48 15.58 5.64
N THR A 147 -21.75 15.77 6.93
CA THR A 147 -21.34 16.98 7.64
C THR A 147 -20.06 16.74 8.42
N LEU A 148 -19.11 17.66 8.31
CA LEU A 148 -17.94 17.74 9.20
C LEU A 148 -18.37 18.01 10.67
N PRO A 149 -17.60 17.57 11.68
CA PRO A 149 -17.92 17.77 13.10
C PRO A 149 -18.23 19.23 13.45
N ARG A 150 -17.38 20.19 13.06
CA ARG A 150 -17.59 21.66 13.24
C ARG A 150 -18.12 22.06 14.64
N GLY A 151 -17.69 21.37 15.70
CA GLY A 151 -18.15 21.59 17.08
C GLY A 151 -19.59 21.16 17.37
N GLN A 152 -20.25 20.46 16.45
CA GLN A 152 -21.59 19.89 16.61
C GLN A 152 -21.54 18.62 17.46
N ASN A 153 -22.66 18.27 18.08
CA ASN A 153 -22.79 17.03 18.85
C ASN A 153 -23.14 15.80 17.98
N THR A 154 -23.65 16.05 16.77
CA THR A 154 -24.08 15.03 15.83
C THR A 154 -23.70 15.44 14.41
N THR A 155 -23.04 14.54 13.69
CA THR A 155 -22.83 14.60 12.24
C THR A 155 -23.81 13.68 11.53
N TYR A 156 -24.07 13.99 10.27
CA TYR A 156 -25.03 13.29 9.44
C TYR A 156 -24.32 12.77 8.21
N SER A 157 -24.62 11.54 7.83
CA SER A 157 -24.24 10.95 6.56
C SER A 157 -25.48 10.46 5.83
N TRP A 158 -25.66 10.95 4.61
CA TRP A 158 -26.84 10.77 3.79
C TRP A 158 -26.47 10.19 2.43
N TYR A 159 -27.26 9.21 1.97
CA TYR A 159 -26.99 8.48 0.74
C TYR A 159 -28.21 8.48 -0.17
N ASN A 160 -28.03 8.70 -1.47
CA ASN A 160 -29.13 8.73 -2.42
C ASN A 160 -29.53 7.31 -2.86
N ALA A 161 -30.68 6.83 -2.39
CA ALA A 161 -31.17 5.49 -2.69
C ALA A 161 -31.63 5.32 -4.15
N GLN A 162 -31.79 6.41 -4.90
CA GLN A 162 -32.07 6.38 -6.34
C GLN A 162 -30.82 6.38 -7.20
N ASN A 163 -29.63 6.57 -6.62
CA ASN A 163 -28.40 6.47 -7.38
C ASN A 163 -28.15 5.02 -7.85
N HIS A 164 -27.58 4.86 -9.04
CA HIS A 164 -27.28 3.56 -9.64
C HIS A 164 -26.57 2.61 -8.67
N THR A 165 -25.52 3.07 -7.99
CA THR A 165 -24.70 2.26 -7.07
C THR A 165 -25.53 1.61 -5.97
N PHE A 166 -26.40 2.38 -5.31
CA PHE A 166 -27.22 1.88 -4.22
C PHE A 166 -28.47 1.14 -4.71
N LYS A 167 -28.92 1.41 -5.94
CA LYS A 167 -29.98 0.62 -6.60
C LYS A 167 -29.51 -0.77 -7.01
N THR A 168 -28.26 -0.91 -7.44
CA THR A 168 -27.65 -2.19 -7.80
C THR A 168 -27.00 -2.90 -6.62
N ASN A 169 -27.02 -2.28 -5.43
CA ASN A 169 -26.43 -2.83 -4.20
C ASN A 169 -24.92 -3.11 -4.33
N ASP A 170 -24.18 -2.20 -4.99
CA ASP A 170 -22.73 -2.27 -5.17
C ASP A 170 -21.99 -1.85 -3.88
N ILE A 171 -22.24 -2.58 -2.79
CA ILE A 171 -21.78 -2.27 -1.43
C ILE A 171 -20.84 -3.35 -0.85
N GLY A 172 -20.47 -4.34 -1.67
CA GLY A 172 -19.48 -5.36 -1.32
C GLY A 172 -18.06 -4.82 -1.31
N VAL A 173 -17.09 -5.68 -0.97
CA VAL A 173 -15.67 -5.37 -1.15
C VAL A 173 -15.41 -4.91 -2.59
N ASN A 174 -14.58 -3.89 -2.75
CA ASN A 174 -14.25 -3.19 -3.98
C ASN A 174 -15.39 -2.40 -4.67
N GLY A 175 -16.61 -2.46 -4.14
CA GLY A 175 -17.77 -1.74 -4.69
C GLY A 175 -17.73 -0.24 -4.42
N TYR A 176 -18.26 0.56 -5.34
CA TYR A 176 -18.25 2.02 -5.20
C TYR A 176 -19.14 2.49 -4.03
N GLY A 177 -20.20 1.74 -3.71
CA GLY A 177 -21.07 2.01 -2.57
C GLY A 177 -20.36 1.79 -1.24
N ARG A 178 -19.48 0.77 -1.16
CA ARG A 178 -18.63 0.54 0.01
C ARG A 178 -17.62 1.67 0.18
N GLN A 179 -16.94 2.10 -0.90
CA GLN A 179 -16.05 3.27 -0.85
C GLN A 179 -16.81 4.53 -0.43
N THR A 180 -18.05 4.72 -0.89
CA THR A 180 -18.88 5.86 -0.48
C THR A 180 -19.12 5.85 1.03
N PHE A 181 -19.40 4.70 1.64
CA PHE A 181 -19.54 4.62 3.09
C PHE A 181 -18.26 5.06 3.80
N VAL A 182 -17.09 4.57 3.36
CA VAL A 182 -15.78 4.98 3.93
C VAL A 182 -15.55 6.48 3.77
N HIS A 183 -15.81 7.03 2.58
CA HIS A 183 -15.65 8.44 2.24
C HIS A 183 -16.50 9.35 3.13
N GLU A 184 -17.81 9.09 3.19
CA GLU A 184 -18.70 9.92 4.00
C GLU A 184 -18.40 9.81 5.50
N ILE A 185 -17.97 8.63 5.96
CA ILE A 185 -17.48 8.49 7.35
C ILE A 185 -16.23 9.36 7.57
N GLY A 186 -15.30 9.41 6.62
CA GLY A 186 -14.14 10.31 6.66
C GLY A 186 -14.54 11.77 6.89
N HIS A 187 -15.55 12.27 6.18
CA HIS A 187 -16.15 13.58 6.43
C HIS A 187 -16.74 13.71 7.84
N THR A 188 -17.50 12.71 8.31
CA THR A 188 -18.04 12.76 9.69
C THR A 188 -16.96 12.75 10.77
N LEU A 189 -15.74 12.33 10.42
CA LEU A 189 -14.57 12.32 11.29
C LEU A 189 -13.71 13.58 11.14
N GLY A 190 -13.89 14.38 10.10
CA GLY A 190 -13.19 15.65 9.93
C GLY A 190 -12.30 15.77 8.68
N LEU A 191 -12.20 14.72 7.86
CA LEU A 191 -11.45 14.80 6.62
C LEU A 191 -12.23 15.55 5.54
N GLU A 192 -11.53 16.33 4.74
CA GLU A 192 -12.08 17.02 3.58
C GLU A 192 -11.66 16.33 2.28
N HIS A 193 -12.28 16.70 1.16
CA HIS A 193 -11.70 16.37 -0.15
C HIS A 193 -10.29 16.97 -0.25
N PRO A 194 -9.35 16.36 -1.00
CA PRO A 194 -8.00 16.89 -1.26
C PRO A 194 -7.89 18.36 -1.64
N ALA A 195 -8.92 18.94 -2.27
CA ALA A 195 -8.95 20.36 -2.60
C ALA A 195 -10.36 20.93 -2.47
N ASP A 196 -10.50 22.23 -2.71
CA ASP A 196 -11.78 22.94 -2.68
C ASP A 196 -12.59 22.65 -3.96
N TYR A 197 -13.26 21.50 -3.97
CA TYR A 197 -14.23 21.11 -4.99
C TYR A 197 -15.36 20.29 -4.35
N ASP A 198 -16.54 20.35 -4.97
CA ASP A 198 -17.73 19.65 -4.53
C ASP A 198 -18.50 19.05 -5.72
N ALA A 199 -19.26 17.98 -5.49
CA ALA A 199 -20.14 17.39 -6.51
C ALA A 199 -21.27 18.34 -6.93
N SER A 200 -21.68 19.22 -6.01
CA SER A 200 -22.72 20.23 -6.20
C SER A 200 -22.25 21.50 -6.94
N ASP A 201 -20.96 21.59 -7.27
CA ASP A 201 -20.41 22.72 -8.03
C ASP A 201 -21.06 22.84 -9.42
N ALA A 202 -21.28 24.09 -9.86
CA ALA A 202 -21.94 24.40 -11.13
C ALA A 202 -21.24 23.77 -12.35
N VAL A 203 -19.95 23.48 -12.24
CA VAL A 203 -19.16 22.73 -13.23
C VAL A 203 -18.61 21.51 -12.53
N ARG A 204 -18.93 20.33 -13.06
CA ARG A 204 -18.44 19.06 -12.51
C ARG A 204 -16.89 19.09 -12.41
N PRO A 205 -16.32 18.84 -11.22
CA PRO A 205 -14.89 18.87 -11.03
C PRO A 205 -14.18 17.79 -11.87
N THR A 206 -13.03 18.14 -12.42
CA THR A 206 -12.15 17.22 -13.15
C THR A 206 -10.73 17.41 -12.68
N TYR A 207 -9.97 16.32 -12.55
CA TYR A 207 -8.59 16.36 -12.06
C TYR A 207 -7.73 17.45 -12.72
N PRO A 208 -7.68 17.60 -14.07
CA PRO A 208 -6.82 18.62 -14.67
C PRO A 208 -7.20 20.07 -14.37
N ASN A 209 -8.45 20.32 -13.96
CA ASN A 209 -8.97 21.67 -13.77
C ASN A 209 -8.98 22.10 -12.30
N VAL A 210 -9.24 21.18 -11.38
CA VAL A 210 -9.43 21.52 -9.95
C VAL A 210 -8.53 20.74 -9.00
N GLY A 211 -7.89 19.66 -9.44
CA GLY A 211 -6.87 18.99 -8.62
C GLY A 211 -5.74 19.97 -8.32
N GLN A 212 -5.29 20.02 -7.07
CA GLN A 212 -4.25 20.97 -6.64
C GLN A 212 -2.86 20.36 -6.54
N TYR A 213 -2.79 19.05 -6.31
CA TYR A 213 -1.54 18.30 -6.20
C TYR A 213 -1.66 16.94 -6.86
N PHE A 214 -0.51 16.32 -7.13
CA PHE A 214 -0.44 15.06 -7.86
C PHE A 214 -1.27 13.96 -7.19
N GLU A 215 -1.10 13.76 -5.88
CA GLU A 215 -1.68 12.70 -5.07
C GLU A 215 -3.18 12.84 -4.81
N ASP A 216 -3.86 13.84 -5.39
CA ASP A 216 -5.32 13.96 -5.38
C ASP A 216 -5.94 12.94 -6.35
N SER A 217 -5.88 11.67 -5.96
CA SER A 217 -6.51 10.58 -6.68
C SER A 217 -6.96 9.50 -5.70
N ARG A 218 -7.89 8.67 -6.17
CA ARG A 218 -8.36 7.48 -5.47
C ARG A 218 -7.30 6.40 -5.29
N ALA A 219 -6.06 6.61 -5.76
CA ALA A 219 -4.93 5.76 -5.40
C ALA A 219 -4.38 6.07 -4.00
N TYR A 220 -4.48 7.33 -3.56
CA TYR A 220 -3.87 7.81 -2.32
C TYR A 220 -4.88 8.09 -1.23
N THR A 221 -6.10 8.48 -1.58
CA THR A 221 -7.14 8.88 -0.63
C THR A 221 -8.53 8.56 -1.17
N VAL A 222 -9.36 7.91 -0.36
CA VAL A 222 -10.77 7.69 -0.67
C VAL A 222 -11.56 8.99 -0.67
N MET A 223 -11.01 10.07 -0.14
CA MET A 223 -11.61 11.42 -0.16
C MET A 223 -11.51 12.07 -1.55
N SER A 224 -10.73 11.52 -2.49
CA SER A 224 -10.64 12.08 -3.85
C SER A 224 -11.80 11.68 -4.76
N TYR A 225 -12.17 12.57 -5.67
CA TYR A 225 -13.12 12.28 -6.75
C TYR A 225 -12.46 11.71 -8.01
N PHE A 226 -11.13 11.71 -8.07
CA PHE A 226 -10.40 11.47 -9.30
C PHE A 226 -9.86 10.05 -9.39
N SER A 227 -9.91 9.48 -10.59
CA SER A 227 -9.42 8.13 -10.85
C SER A 227 -7.94 8.01 -10.49
N GLU A 228 -7.58 6.88 -9.90
CA GLU A 228 -6.23 6.37 -9.68
C GLU A 228 -5.35 6.46 -10.93
N LYS A 229 -5.92 6.35 -12.13
CA LYS A 229 -5.18 6.43 -13.41
C LYS A 229 -4.51 7.76 -13.65
N PHE A 230 -4.96 8.84 -12.98
CA PHE A 230 -4.29 10.13 -13.07
C PHE A 230 -2.90 10.12 -12.42
N THR A 231 -2.64 9.16 -11.52
CA THR A 231 -1.38 9.02 -10.80
C THR A 231 -0.58 7.77 -11.15
N GLY A 232 -0.99 7.06 -12.21
CA GLY A 232 -0.25 5.92 -12.77
C GLY A 232 -0.76 4.54 -12.35
N GLN A 233 -1.60 4.46 -11.32
CA GLN A 233 -2.25 3.24 -10.86
C GLN A 233 -3.36 2.77 -11.81
N ASP A 234 -3.78 1.51 -11.67
CA ASP A 234 -4.94 0.96 -12.39
C ASP A 234 -5.61 -0.12 -11.55
N PHE A 235 -6.82 0.19 -11.07
CA PHE A 235 -7.59 -0.74 -10.23
C PHE A 235 -8.62 -1.53 -11.03
N GLN A 236 -8.58 -1.44 -12.36
CA GLN A 236 -9.49 -2.15 -13.27
C GLN A 236 -10.99 -1.92 -13.02
N GLY A 237 -11.34 -0.79 -12.37
CA GLY A 237 -12.73 -0.43 -12.05
C GLY A 237 -13.13 -0.70 -10.60
N ASN A 238 -12.21 -1.22 -9.78
CA ASN A 238 -12.40 -1.43 -8.35
C ASN A 238 -12.19 -0.15 -7.53
N TYR A 239 -12.81 -0.13 -6.34
CA TYR A 239 -12.77 1.02 -5.42
C TYR A 239 -12.38 0.59 -4.00
N SER A 240 -11.39 1.25 -3.40
CA SER A 240 -10.93 0.89 -2.05
C SER A 240 -12.07 0.87 -1.04
N SER A 241 -12.13 -0.20 -0.26
CA SER A 241 -13.14 -0.45 0.78
C SER A 241 -12.71 -0.03 2.18
N ALA A 242 -11.55 0.62 2.29
CA ALA A 242 -10.93 1.10 3.53
C ALA A 242 -10.10 2.38 3.28
N PRO A 243 -9.68 3.10 4.34
CA PRO A 243 -8.75 4.23 4.23
C PRO A 243 -7.47 3.85 3.47
N LEU A 244 -7.03 4.75 2.58
CA LEU A 244 -5.79 4.62 1.82
C LEU A 244 -4.63 5.40 2.46
N LEU A 245 -3.45 5.35 1.86
CA LEU A 245 -2.19 5.85 2.41
C LEU A 245 -2.26 7.28 3.01
N ASN A 246 -2.90 8.22 2.33
CA ASN A 246 -3.03 9.60 2.83
C ASN A 246 -4.19 9.76 3.81
N ASP A 247 -5.24 8.94 3.70
CA ASP A 247 -6.33 8.91 4.67
C ASP A 247 -5.84 8.47 6.05
N ILE A 248 -5.01 7.41 6.08
CA ILE A 248 -4.42 6.86 7.30
C ILE A 248 -3.57 7.94 8.00
N THR A 249 -2.64 8.56 7.27
CA THR A 249 -1.80 9.63 7.84
C THR A 249 -2.65 10.78 8.39
N ALA A 250 -3.67 11.23 7.64
CA ALA A 250 -4.51 12.35 8.04
C ALA A 250 -5.37 12.03 9.28
N ILE A 251 -6.02 10.86 9.33
CA ILE A 251 -6.86 10.50 10.47
C ILE A 251 -6.04 10.23 11.73
N GLN A 252 -4.82 9.70 11.59
CA GLN A 252 -3.88 9.55 12.69
C GLN A 252 -3.36 10.88 13.21
N ALA A 253 -3.21 11.90 12.35
CA ALA A 253 -2.86 13.24 12.81
C ALA A 253 -3.96 13.87 13.67
N LEU A 254 -5.24 13.56 13.41
CA LEU A 254 -6.36 14.04 14.23
C LEU A 254 -6.51 13.27 15.55
N TYR A 255 -6.41 11.94 15.51
CA TYR A 255 -6.86 11.08 16.61
C TYR A 255 -5.79 10.11 17.13
N GLY A 256 -4.58 10.16 16.60
CA GLY A 256 -3.48 9.27 16.94
C GLY A 256 -3.58 7.90 16.26
N ALA A 257 -2.42 7.33 15.95
CA ALA A 257 -2.26 5.96 15.45
C ALA A 257 -2.78 4.92 16.44
N ASN A 258 -3.49 3.91 15.94
CA ASN A 258 -3.98 2.80 16.76
C ASN A 258 -2.92 1.70 16.87
N MET A 259 -2.14 1.75 17.95
CA MET A 259 -1.06 0.79 18.21
C MET A 259 -1.53 -0.56 18.78
N GLU A 260 -2.85 -0.79 18.88
CA GLU A 260 -3.40 -2.10 19.30
C GLU A 260 -3.83 -2.97 18.12
N THR A 261 -3.93 -2.39 16.93
CA THR A 261 -4.38 -3.10 15.73
C THR A 261 -3.28 -4.02 15.22
N ARG A 262 -3.61 -5.32 15.10
CA ARG A 262 -2.78 -6.34 14.44
C ARG A 262 -1.35 -6.50 14.99
N LYS A 263 -1.10 -6.12 16.24
CA LYS A 263 0.21 -6.17 16.94
C LYS A 263 0.93 -7.53 17.09
N GLY A 264 0.48 -8.59 16.43
CA GLY A 264 1.16 -9.88 16.37
C GLY A 264 1.16 -10.37 14.92
N ASP A 265 1.84 -11.48 14.66
CA ASP A 265 2.16 -11.94 13.30
C ASP A 265 0.92 -12.01 12.38
N THR A 266 0.87 -11.10 11.41
CA THR A 266 -0.27 -10.92 10.53
C THR A 266 0.06 -11.32 9.10
N VAL A 267 -0.82 -12.11 8.48
CA VAL A 267 -0.74 -12.45 7.06
C VAL A 267 -1.79 -11.65 6.29
N TYR A 268 -1.36 -10.98 5.23
CA TYR A 268 -2.18 -10.19 4.31
C TYR A 268 -2.23 -10.88 2.94
N GLY A 269 -3.37 -10.84 2.26
CA GLY A 269 -3.58 -11.52 0.98
C GLY A 269 -4.13 -12.93 1.17
N PHE A 270 -3.51 -13.93 0.53
CA PHE A 270 -3.85 -15.34 0.72
C PHE A 270 -3.55 -15.78 2.16
N ASN A 271 -4.29 -16.77 2.65
CA ASN A 271 -4.11 -17.30 4.02
C ASN A 271 -4.22 -16.23 5.13
N SER A 272 -4.87 -15.10 4.83
CA SER A 272 -4.98 -13.95 5.72
C SER A 272 -5.65 -14.29 7.05
N ASN A 273 -5.12 -13.72 8.12
CA ASN A 273 -5.66 -13.79 9.48
C ASN A 273 -6.16 -12.41 9.96
N THR A 274 -6.33 -11.45 9.04
CA THR A 274 -6.72 -10.06 9.37
C THR A 274 -8.16 -9.91 9.85
N ASP A 275 -9.02 -10.89 9.55
CA ASP A 275 -10.47 -10.77 9.64
C ASP A 275 -11.01 -9.50 8.92
N ARG A 276 -10.38 -9.12 7.80
CA ARG A 276 -10.81 -8.00 6.95
C ARG A 276 -11.00 -8.47 5.51
N ASP A 277 -12.18 -8.18 4.95
CA ASP A 277 -12.55 -8.55 3.58
C ASP A 277 -11.61 -7.92 2.56
N PHE A 278 -11.29 -6.64 2.71
CA PHE A 278 -10.44 -5.88 1.79
C PHE A 278 -8.95 -6.25 1.83
N MET A 279 -8.50 -7.06 2.79
CA MET A 279 -7.10 -7.52 2.93
C MET A 279 -6.95 -9.03 2.66
N THR A 280 -8.02 -9.71 2.27
CA THR A 280 -8.03 -11.18 2.14
C THR A 280 -8.27 -11.58 0.69
N ALA A 281 -7.34 -12.38 0.13
CA ALA A 281 -7.53 -13.07 -1.15
C ALA A 281 -8.00 -14.51 -0.88
N THR A 282 -9.04 -14.94 -1.59
CA THR A 282 -9.63 -16.28 -1.43
C THR A 282 -9.32 -17.20 -2.60
N ASP A 283 -8.95 -16.64 -3.75
CA ASP A 283 -8.63 -17.33 -5.00
C ASP A 283 -7.80 -16.43 -5.92
N ALA A 284 -7.35 -16.98 -7.05
CA ALA A 284 -6.49 -16.30 -8.02
C ALA A 284 -7.17 -15.11 -8.75
N ASP A 285 -8.50 -15.00 -8.67
CA ASP A 285 -9.27 -13.92 -9.29
C ASP A 285 -9.56 -12.77 -8.28
N SER A 286 -9.11 -12.92 -7.03
CA SER A 286 -9.31 -11.92 -5.97
C SER A 286 -8.58 -10.61 -6.30
N GLU A 287 -9.30 -9.49 -6.25
CA GLU A 287 -8.75 -8.17 -6.54
C GLU A 287 -8.40 -7.46 -5.23
N LEU A 288 -7.14 -7.50 -4.82
CA LEU A 288 -6.69 -6.83 -3.60
C LEU A 288 -6.57 -5.32 -3.82
N LEU A 289 -7.13 -4.51 -2.92
CA LEU A 289 -7.01 -3.05 -2.95
C LEU A 289 -7.03 -2.48 -1.54
N PHE A 290 -5.86 -2.19 -0.98
CA PHE A 290 -5.73 -1.74 0.41
C PHE A 290 -4.44 -0.96 0.68
N SER A 291 -4.46 -0.23 1.81
CA SER A 291 -3.26 0.30 2.46
C SER A 291 -3.14 -0.33 3.84
N VAL A 292 -1.98 -0.89 4.16
CA VAL A 292 -1.76 -1.60 5.42
C VAL A 292 -1.46 -0.64 6.54
N TRP A 293 -2.21 -0.79 7.63
CA TRP A 293 -1.80 -0.33 8.94
C TRP A 293 -1.51 -1.55 9.81
N ASP A 294 -0.31 -1.68 10.32
CA ASP A 294 0.05 -2.69 11.32
C ASP A 294 0.82 -2.02 12.46
N ALA A 295 0.54 -2.44 13.70
CA ALA A 295 1.20 -1.91 14.88
C ALA A 295 2.44 -2.72 15.30
N GLY A 296 2.68 -3.88 14.68
CA GLY A 296 3.88 -4.69 14.83
C GLY A 296 3.58 -6.18 14.88
N GLY A 297 4.63 -6.99 15.02
CA GLY A 297 4.55 -8.44 14.79
C GLY A 297 5.62 -8.82 13.79
N GLU A 298 5.61 -10.06 13.33
CA GLU A 298 6.31 -10.46 12.11
C GLU A 298 5.28 -10.72 11.01
N ASP A 299 5.17 -9.78 10.08
CA ASP A 299 4.05 -9.67 9.15
C ASP A 299 4.43 -10.13 7.74
N THR A 300 3.47 -10.70 7.03
CA THR A 300 3.69 -11.31 5.71
C THR A 300 2.68 -10.81 4.68
N PHE A 301 3.19 -10.34 3.54
CA PHE A 301 2.41 -10.26 2.30
C PHE A 301 2.44 -11.61 1.59
N ASP A 302 1.34 -12.35 1.66
CA ASP A 302 1.18 -13.63 0.97
C ASP A 302 0.34 -13.43 -0.29
N PHE A 303 1.03 -13.35 -1.43
CA PHE A 303 0.44 -13.20 -2.76
C PHE A 303 0.60 -14.47 -3.61
N SER A 304 0.79 -15.61 -2.95
CA SER A 304 1.16 -16.89 -3.56
C SER A 304 0.14 -17.49 -4.53
N GLY A 305 -1.13 -17.14 -4.40
CA GLY A 305 -2.18 -17.66 -5.27
C GLY A 305 -2.33 -16.91 -6.61
N PHE A 306 -1.57 -15.82 -6.84
CA PHE A 306 -1.61 -15.09 -8.11
C PHE A 306 -0.67 -15.70 -9.15
N THR A 307 -1.00 -15.46 -10.42
CA THR A 307 -0.28 -16.03 -11.58
C THR A 307 0.29 -14.96 -12.51
N GLN A 308 -0.15 -13.72 -12.35
CA GLN A 308 0.35 -12.54 -13.03
C GLN A 308 1.69 -12.16 -12.43
N ASN A 309 2.60 -11.61 -13.25
CA ASN A 309 3.83 -11.00 -12.75
C ASN A 309 3.50 -9.84 -11.79
N GLN A 310 4.13 -9.86 -10.62
CA GLN A 310 3.89 -8.93 -9.53
C GLN A 310 5.11 -8.04 -9.28
N ARG A 311 4.87 -6.89 -8.65
CA ARG A 311 5.94 -6.04 -8.14
C ARG A 311 5.63 -5.70 -6.70
N ILE A 312 6.34 -6.33 -5.77
CA ILE A 312 6.08 -6.26 -4.33
C ILE A 312 7.18 -5.42 -3.68
N ASN A 313 6.79 -4.37 -2.97
CA ASN A 313 7.72 -3.47 -2.28
C ASN A 313 7.30 -3.34 -0.80
N LEU A 314 8.18 -3.79 0.11
CA LEU A 314 7.93 -3.82 1.56
C LEU A 314 8.32 -2.53 2.28
N ASN A 315 8.71 -1.48 1.56
CA ASN A 315 9.06 -0.19 2.17
C ASN A 315 7.81 0.60 2.56
N GLU A 316 7.88 1.31 3.70
CA GLU A 316 6.79 2.19 4.14
C GLU A 316 6.46 3.27 3.08
N GLY A 317 5.18 3.59 2.93
CA GLY A 317 4.70 4.56 1.94
C GLY A 317 4.83 4.12 0.48
N ALA A 318 5.41 2.94 0.21
CA ALA A 318 5.53 2.41 -1.13
C ALA A 318 4.22 1.76 -1.62
N PHE A 319 4.16 1.56 -2.93
CA PHE A 319 3.08 0.88 -3.62
C PHE A 319 3.60 -0.37 -4.32
N SER A 320 2.73 -1.37 -4.42
CA SER A 320 2.96 -2.65 -5.08
C SER A 320 1.92 -2.89 -6.17
N ASP A 321 2.32 -3.64 -7.21
CA ASP A 321 1.47 -4.14 -8.28
C ASP A 321 1.17 -5.62 -7.99
N VAL A 322 -0.06 -5.93 -7.61
CA VAL A 322 -0.44 -7.26 -7.06
C VAL A 322 -1.66 -7.78 -7.79
N GLY A 323 -1.66 -9.08 -8.16
CA GLY A 323 -2.80 -9.74 -8.78
C GLY A 323 -3.25 -9.15 -10.12
N GLY A 324 -2.33 -8.57 -10.89
CA GLY A 324 -2.61 -7.95 -12.19
C GLY A 324 -3.20 -6.52 -12.14
N LEU A 325 -3.38 -5.95 -10.94
CA LEU A 325 -3.66 -4.52 -10.77
C LEU A 325 -2.33 -3.74 -10.64
N LYS A 326 -2.41 -2.40 -10.59
CA LYS A 326 -1.25 -1.51 -10.50
C LYS A 326 -1.38 -0.53 -9.34
N GLY A 327 -0.38 -0.52 -8.45
CA GLY A 327 -0.30 0.32 -7.26
C GLY A 327 -1.52 0.18 -6.35
N ASN A 328 -2.05 -1.03 -6.27
CA ASN A 328 -3.29 -1.37 -5.56
C ASN A 328 -3.04 -1.79 -4.10
N VAL A 329 -1.81 -2.20 -3.78
CA VAL A 329 -1.40 -2.48 -2.40
C VAL A 329 -0.38 -1.43 -1.99
N SER A 330 -0.51 -0.89 -0.78
CA SER A 330 0.45 0.05 -0.20
C SER A 330 0.67 -0.21 1.28
N ILE A 331 1.78 0.29 1.82
CA ILE A 331 2.11 0.21 3.25
C ILE A 331 2.00 1.62 3.84
N ALA A 332 1.26 1.79 4.93
CA ALA A 332 1.16 3.09 5.58
C ALA A 332 2.51 3.52 6.16
N ARG A 333 2.67 4.83 6.37
CA ARG A 333 3.89 5.39 6.98
C ARG A 333 4.02 4.92 8.43
N GLY A 334 5.22 4.54 8.84
CA GLY A 334 5.56 4.01 10.15
C GLY A 334 5.27 2.52 10.33
N VAL A 335 4.84 1.81 9.29
CA VAL A 335 4.57 0.37 9.31
C VAL A 335 5.76 -0.38 8.73
N VAL A 336 6.15 -1.48 9.37
CA VAL A 336 7.12 -2.44 8.85
C VAL A 336 6.37 -3.71 8.48
N ILE A 337 6.66 -4.28 7.31
CA ILE A 337 6.22 -5.60 6.90
C ILE A 337 7.48 -6.40 6.61
N GLU A 338 7.66 -7.52 7.29
CA GLU A 338 8.92 -8.27 7.28
C GLU A 338 9.02 -9.19 6.06
N ASN A 339 7.91 -9.78 5.63
CA ASN A 339 7.97 -10.94 4.75
C ASN A 339 7.11 -10.76 3.48
N ALA A 340 7.54 -11.36 2.38
CA ALA A 340 6.78 -11.43 1.14
C ALA A 340 6.87 -12.81 0.50
N ILE A 341 5.74 -13.27 -0.04
CA ILE A 341 5.61 -14.48 -0.84
C ILE A 341 4.99 -14.08 -2.18
N GLY A 342 5.78 -14.18 -3.25
CA GLY A 342 5.35 -14.05 -4.63
C GLY A 342 4.50 -15.24 -5.09
N GLY A 343 4.06 -15.18 -6.35
CA GLY A 343 3.12 -16.10 -6.96
C GLY A 343 3.79 -17.10 -7.89
N SER A 344 3.12 -17.39 -9.02
CA SER A 344 3.66 -18.25 -10.08
C SER A 344 4.09 -17.49 -11.34
N GLY A 345 4.11 -16.16 -11.29
CA GLY A 345 4.56 -15.27 -12.38
C GLY A 345 6.02 -14.88 -12.19
N ASP A 346 6.61 -14.15 -13.15
CA ASP A 346 7.95 -13.60 -12.97
C ASP A 346 7.87 -12.33 -12.10
N ASP A 347 8.13 -12.46 -10.80
CA ASP A 347 7.88 -11.43 -9.80
C ASP A 347 9.12 -10.60 -9.48
N ILE A 348 8.92 -9.33 -9.11
CA ILE A 348 9.97 -8.47 -8.53
C ILE A 348 9.64 -8.22 -7.07
N ILE A 349 10.50 -8.66 -6.17
CA ILE A 349 10.31 -8.53 -4.72
C ILE A 349 11.43 -7.69 -4.13
N VAL A 350 11.03 -6.59 -3.49
CA VAL A 350 11.91 -5.63 -2.81
C VAL A 350 11.57 -5.62 -1.33
N GLY A 351 12.52 -6.05 -0.51
CA GLY A 351 12.49 -5.93 0.94
C GLY A 351 12.73 -4.50 1.42
N ASN A 352 13.02 -4.35 2.71
CA ASN A 352 13.18 -3.06 3.36
C ASN A 352 14.49 -2.99 4.17
N SER A 353 14.44 -2.46 5.39
CA SER A 353 15.63 -2.31 6.24
C SER A 353 15.63 -3.21 7.48
N ALA A 354 14.57 -4.01 7.64
CA ALA A 354 14.47 -5.07 8.62
C ALA A 354 14.91 -6.39 8.01
N ASP A 355 15.14 -7.40 8.84
CA ASP A 355 15.42 -8.75 8.37
C ASP A 355 14.17 -9.31 7.67
N ASN A 356 14.27 -9.63 6.37
CA ASN A 356 13.14 -10.06 5.58
C ASN A 356 13.18 -11.55 5.20
N ILE A 357 12.02 -12.21 5.16
CA ILE A 357 11.83 -13.52 4.50
C ILE A 357 11.15 -13.28 3.14
N LEU A 358 11.91 -13.42 2.06
CA LEU A 358 11.43 -13.18 0.70
C LEU A 358 11.42 -14.49 -0.10
N LYS A 359 10.26 -14.84 -0.66
CA LYS A 359 10.07 -16.04 -1.47
C LYS A 359 9.49 -15.66 -2.82
N GLY A 360 10.24 -15.93 -3.91
CA GLY A 360 9.80 -15.69 -5.28
C GLY A 360 8.60 -16.56 -5.65
N GLY A 361 8.80 -17.88 -5.56
CA GLY A 361 7.73 -18.85 -5.79
C GLY A 361 8.03 -19.67 -7.03
N ALA A 362 7.17 -19.60 -8.04
CA ALA A 362 7.49 -20.14 -9.35
C ALA A 362 7.56 -18.99 -10.36
N GLY A 363 8.42 -19.08 -11.36
CA GLY A 363 8.67 -17.97 -12.26
C GLY A 363 10.15 -17.62 -12.27
N ASN A 364 10.57 -16.65 -13.06
CA ASN A 364 11.93 -16.13 -13.02
C ASN A 364 11.92 -14.85 -12.19
N ASP A 365 12.18 -14.98 -10.90
CA ASP A 365 11.95 -13.91 -9.95
C ASP A 365 13.19 -13.04 -9.76
N VAL A 366 12.98 -11.75 -9.46
CA VAL A 366 14.03 -10.81 -9.07
C VAL A 366 13.83 -10.43 -7.62
N ILE A 367 14.77 -10.81 -6.76
CA ILE A 367 14.67 -10.65 -5.31
C ILE A 367 15.78 -9.72 -4.82
N TYR A 368 15.39 -8.66 -4.13
CA TYR A 368 16.28 -7.70 -3.49
C TYR A 368 15.93 -7.61 -2.01
N GLY A 369 16.81 -8.10 -1.13
CA GLY A 369 16.62 -8.09 0.32
C GLY A 369 16.59 -6.68 0.91
N GLY A 370 17.58 -5.86 0.55
CA GLY A 370 17.73 -4.52 1.12
C GLY A 370 18.78 -4.50 2.21
N LEU A 371 18.51 -3.81 3.32
CA LEU A 371 19.38 -3.87 4.50
C LEU A 371 18.77 -4.87 5.47
N GLY A 372 19.61 -5.65 6.16
CA GLY A 372 19.13 -6.61 7.14
C GLY A 372 20.03 -7.84 7.14
N ALA A 373 19.63 -8.90 7.83
CA ALA A 373 20.00 -10.25 7.45
C ALA A 373 18.79 -10.92 6.82
N ASP A 374 18.77 -10.93 5.49
CA ASP A 374 17.62 -11.40 4.75
C ASP A 374 17.73 -12.90 4.47
N HIS A 375 16.57 -13.55 4.44
CA HIS A 375 16.42 -14.94 4.06
C HIS A 375 15.67 -15.00 2.73
N LEU A 376 16.35 -15.46 1.69
CA LEU A 376 15.91 -15.37 0.30
C LEU A 376 15.71 -16.77 -0.28
N TRP A 377 14.55 -16.99 -0.90
CA TRP A 377 14.24 -18.19 -1.69
C TRP A 377 13.79 -17.76 -3.07
N GLY A 378 14.49 -18.22 -4.11
CA GLY A 378 14.04 -18.04 -5.50
C GLY A 378 12.81 -18.90 -5.76
N GLY A 379 12.90 -20.18 -5.38
CA GLY A 379 11.91 -21.18 -5.67
C GLY A 379 12.21 -21.92 -6.98
N SER A 380 11.23 -22.02 -7.88
CA SER A 380 11.42 -22.71 -9.15
C SER A 380 11.48 -21.75 -10.32
N GLY A 381 12.56 -21.79 -11.09
CA GLY A 381 12.75 -21.00 -12.28
C GLY A 381 14.19 -20.51 -12.36
N LYS A 382 14.42 -19.36 -12.99
CA LYS A 382 15.75 -18.74 -13.07
C LYS A 382 15.74 -17.45 -12.31
N ASP A 383 16.11 -17.51 -11.06
CA ASP A 383 15.92 -16.41 -10.14
C ASP A 383 17.17 -15.55 -10.05
N THR A 384 17.00 -14.27 -9.74
CA THR A 384 18.09 -13.31 -9.62
C THR A 384 18.05 -12.62 -8.27
N PHE A 385 19.09 -12.83 -7.47
CA PHE A 385 19.30 -12.18 -6.18
C PHE A 385 20.18 -10.94 -6.38
N VAL A 386 19.62 -9.76 -6.12
CA VAL A 386 20.24 -8.47 -6.44
C VAL A 386 20.89 -7.86 -5.20
N TYR A 387 22.08 -7.29 -5.37
CA TYR A 387 22.74 -6.45 -4.38
C TYR A 387 23.21 -5.13 -5.02
N LEU A 388 22.84 -4.01 -4.40
CA LEU A 388 23.14 -2.65 -4.86
C LEU A 388 24.30 -2.00 -4.08
N ASP A 389 24.52 -2.38 -2.81
CA ASP A 389 25.55 -1.77 -1.93
C ASP A 389 26.21 -2.79 -0.98
N GLY A 390 27.47 -2.52 -0.62
CA GLY A 390 28.24 -3.39 0.26
C GLY A 390 27.75 -3.45 1.72
N LYS A 391 26.75 -2.65 2.13
CA LYS A 391 26.16 -2.69 3.48
C LYS A 391 24.93 -3.58 3.59
N GLU A 392 24.42 -4.08 2.48
CA GLU A 392 23.19 -4.87 2.42
C GLU A 392 23.35 -6.21 3.12
N SER A 393 24.49 -6.88 2.91
CA SER A 393 24.79 -8.16 3.56
C SER A 393 26.12 -8.13 4.30
N LEU A 394 26.09 -7.67 5.56
CA LEU A 394 27.29 -7.55 6.40
C LEU A 394 27.73 -8.91 6.94
N LYS A 395 29.04 -9.21 6.99
CA LYS A 395 29.55 -10.45 7.60
C LYS A 395 29.11 -10.74 9.04
N SER A 396 28.80 -9.70 9.83
CA SER A 396 28.25 -9.87 11.18
C SER A 396 26.80 -10.32 11.21
N ASN A 397 26.06 -10.06 10.12
CA ASN A 397 24.64 -10.37 9.96
C ASN A 397 24.36 -10.63 8.46
N PRO A 398 24.87 -11.76 7.91
CA PRO A 398 24.82 -11.99 6.48
C PRO A 398 23.47 -12.53 6.03
N ASP A 399 23.09 -12.19 4.81
CA ASP A 399 21.99 -12.80 4.11
C ASP A 399 22.22 -14.28 3.84
N TRP A 400 21.11 -14.98 3.65
CA TRP A 400 21.05 -16.36 3.25
C TRP A 400 20.19 -16.53 1.99
N ILE A 401 20.80 -17.07 0.94
CA ILE A 401 20.08 -17.64 -0.21
C ILE A 401 19.92 -19.14 0.06
N HIS A 402 18.68 -19.62 0.16
CA HIS A 402 18.38 -20.95 0.72
C HIS A 402 18.23 -22.08 -0.31
N ASP A 403 18.08 -21.77 -1.59
CA ASP A 403 17.72 -22.75 -2.63
C ASP A 403 18.44 -22.52 -3.97
N PHE A 404 19.64 -21.94 -3.94
CA PHE A 404 20.37 -21.56 -5.16
C PHE A 404 20.72 -22.74 -6.07
N VAL A 405 20.34 -22.66 -7.34
CA VAL A 405 20.62 -23.64 -8.40
C VAL A 405 21.63 -23.08 -9.41
N SER A 406 22.87 -23.57 -9.35
CA SER A 406 23.92 -23.19 -10.30
C SER A 406 23.54 -23.51 -11.75
N GLY A 407 23.82 -22.57 -12.66
CA GLY A 407 23.44 -22.62 -14.07
C GLY A 407 22.02 -22.15 -14.38
N GLU A 408 21.17 -22.02 -13.36
CA GLU A 408 19.81 -21.47 -13.48
C GLU A 408 19.77 -20.06 -12.87
N ASP A 409 20.04 -19.95 -11.57
CA ASP A 409 19.95 -18.71 -10.81
C ASP A 409 21.17 -17.80 -10.99
N LYS A 410 21.01 -16.53 -10.62
CA LYS A 410 22.03 -15.49 -10.69
C LYS A 410 22.13 -14.70 -9.40
N ILE A 411 23.34 -14.24 -9.11
CA ILE A 411 23.62 -13.18 -8.14
C ILE A 411 24.06 -11.95 -8.92
N ASP A 412 23.27 -10.88 -8.85
CA ASP A 412 23.54 -9.63 -9.54
C ASP A 412 24.27 -8.65 -8.62
N LEU A 413 25.55 -8.44 -8.93
CA LEU A 413 26.46 -7.51 -8.26
C LEU A 413 26.84 -6.35 -9.20
N SER A 414 26.11 -6.13 -10.29
CA SER A 414 26.48 -5.18 -11.35
C SER A 414 26.55 -3.71 -10.89
N GLN A 415 26.01 -3.39 -9.71
CA GLN A 415 26.16 -2.06 -9.10
C GLN A 415 27.41 -1.89 -8.25
N PHE A 416 28.13 -2.98 -7.93
CA PHE A 416 29.36 -2.90 -7.16
C PHE A 416 30.47 -2.27 -8.01
N ASN A 417 30.68 -0.97 -7.80
CA ASN A 417 31.67 -0.19 -8.51
C ASN A 417 32.75 0.34 -7.55
N PHE A 418 33.99 -0.14 -7.72
CA PHE A 418 35.13 0.31 -6.92
C PHE A 418 35.92 1.45 -7.58
N GLY A 419 35.37 2.07 -8.62
CA GLY A 419 35.94 3.20 -9.34
C GLY A 419 37.33 2.90 -9.89
N SER A 420 38.31 3.74 -9.57
CA SER A 420 39.69 3.54 -10.01
C SER A 420 40.40 2.33 -9.41
N LYS A 421 39.78 1.64 -8.44
CA LYS A 421 40.33 0.42 -7.82
C LYS A 421 40.08 -0.83 -8.67
N GLY A 422 39.25 -0.75 -9.72
CA GLY A 422 38.98 -1.82 -10.68
C GLY A 422 37.60 -2.48 -10.51
N ASP A 423 37.33 -3.46 -11.38
CA ASP A 423 36.08 -4.24 -11.38
C ASP A 423 36.14 -5.40 -10.37
N LEU A 424 34.98 -6.04 -10.13
CA LEU A 424 34.92 -7.26 -9.34
C LEU A 424 35.82 -8.35 -9.91
N LYS A 425 36.53 -9.06 -9.03
CA LYS A 425 37.47 -10.11 -9.42
C LYS A 425 37.39 -11.31 -8.50
N PHE A 426 36.96 -12.44 -9.04
CA PHE A 426 37.01 -13.73 -8.35
C PHE A 426 38.46 -14.17 -8.09
N VAL A 427 38.75 -14.57 -6.86
CA VAL A 427 40.06 -14.99 -6.39
C VAL A 427 39.95 -16.24 -5.50
N ASN A 428 41.04 -17.01 -5.40
CA ASN A 428 41.12 -18.16 -4.50
C ASN A 428 41.58 -17.79 -3.07
N SER A 429 42.02 -16.55 -2.87
CA SER A 429 42.42 -15.99 -1.57
C SER A 429 42.50 -14.47 -1.70
N PHE A 430 42.09 -13.75 -0.66
CA PHE A 430 42.22 -12.28 -0.64
C PHE A 430 43.69 -11.84 -0.60
N SER A 431 44.03 -10.88 -1.45
CA SER A 431 45.29 -10.13 -1.40
C SER A 431 45.18 -8.82 -0.63
N GLY A 432 43.97 -8.44 -0.22
CA GLY A 432 43.65 -7.20 0.49
C GLY A 432 43.24 -6.06 -0.45
N LYS A 433 42.96 -6.35 -1.72
CA LYS A 433 42.46 -5.36 -2.67
C LYS A 433 40.94 -5.27 -2.58
N ALA A 434 40.42 -4.06 -2.81
CA ALA A 434 38.98 -3.87 -2.97
C ALA A 434 38.51 -4.55 -4.27
N GLY A 435 37.27 -5.06 -4.28
CA GLY A 435 36.65 -5.74 -5.41
C GLY A 435 37.04 -7.22 -5.56
N GLU A 436 37.86 -7.77 -4.68
CA GLU A 436 38.11 -9.21 -4.67
C GLU A 436 36.89 -9.95 -4.15
N VAL A 437 36.48 -11.01 -4.85
CA VAL A 437 35.37 -11.91 -4.49
C VAL A 437 35.94 -13.29 -4.20
N LEU A 438 35.59 -13.86 -3.05
CA LEU A 438 36.03 -15.20 -2.63
C LEU A 438 34.79 -16.08 -2.42
N LEU A 439 34.78 -17.25 -3.06
CA LEU A 439 33.79 -18.30 -2.83
C LEU A 439 34.43 -19.44 -2.03
N ASN A 440 33.88 -19.74 -0.86
CA ASN A 440 34.34 -20.84 -0.02
C ASN A 440 33.21 -21.85 0.19
N TYR A 441 33.21 -22.92 -0.61
CA TYR A 441 32.21 -23.97 -0.55
C TYR A 441 32.56 -25.05 0.48
N ASN A 442 31.57 -25.41 1.31
CA ASN A 442 31.65 -26.50 2.26
C ASN A 442 30.72 -27.64 1.83
N GLU A 443 31.31 -28.70 1.28
CA GLU A 443 30.60 -29.92 0.82
C GLU A 443 29.77 -30.61 1.91
N LEU A 444 30.11 -30.48 3.19
CA LEU A 444 29.38 -31.15 4.28
C LEU A 444 28.06 -30.47 4.61
N THR A 445 28.00 -29.14 4.45
CA THR A 445 26.81 -28.34 4.73
C THR A 445 26.08 -27.90 3.47
N ASP A 446 26.68 -28.13 2.31
CA ASP A 446 26.24 -27.59 1.02
C ASP A 446 26.09 -26.07 1.03
N VAL A 447 27.03 -25.38 1.71
CA VAL A 447 27.00 -23.92 1.85
C VAL A 447 28.24 -23.31 1.23
N THR A 448 28.06 -22.31 0.37
CA THR A 448 29.08 -21.40 -0.11
C THR A 448 29.03 -20.09 0.68
N ASP A 449 30.13 -19.73 1.34
CA ASP A 449 30.33 -18.37 1.83
C ASP A 449 30.89 -17.52 0.67
N MET A 450 30.10 -16.57 0.17
CA MET A 450 30.53 -15.60 -0.83
C MET A 450 30.92 -14.29 -0.15
N SER A 451 32.21 -13.98 -0.12
CA SER A 451 32.73 -12.75 0.50
C SER A 451 33.23 -11.76 -0.55
N ILE A 452 32.94 -10.46 -0.36
CA ILE A 452 33.52 -9.38 -1.17
C ILE A 452 34.37 -8.47 -0.27
N SER A 453 35.63 -8.28 -0.66
CA SER A 453 36.53 -7.33 -0.04
C SER A 453 36.20 -5.91 -0.51
N LEU A 454 35.65 -5.07 0.38
CA LEU A 454 35.30 -3.68 0.03
C LEU A 454 36.52 -2.71 0.13
N GLY A 455 37.60 -3.14 0.79
CA GLY A 455 38.86 -2.41 1.00
C GLY A 455 38.86 -1.35 2.12
N GLY A 456 40.04 -0.99 2.63
CA GLY A 456 40.26 0.01 3.71
C GLY A 456 41.06 -0.53 4.91
N GLU A 457 41.25 0.27 5.97
CA GLU A 457 41.84 -0.17 7.28
C GLU A 457 40.87 -1.03 8.12
N LEU A 458 39.71 -1.43 7.58
CA LEU A 458 38.68 -2.19 8.27
C LEU A 458 38.57 -3.59 7.68
N ALA A 459 39.40 -4.50 8.16
CA ALA A 459 39.23 -5.96 8.02
C ALA A 459 38.04 -6.51 8.85
N GLY A 460 36.97 -5.70 9.00
CA GLY A 460 35.88 -5.91 9.96
C GLY A 460 34.47 -5.78 9.37
N ASN A 461 34.30 -5.20 8.19
CA ASN A 461 32.99 -5.05 7.51
C ASN A 461 33.10 -5.55 6.06
N ASP A 462 33.46 -6.81 5.90
CA ASP A 462 33.43 -7.48 4.60
C ASP A 462 31.98 -7.87 4.29
N PHE A 463 31.55 -7.65 3.05
CA PHE A 463 30.27 -8.12 2.57
C PHE A 463 30.31 -9.66 2.50
N LEU A 464 29.27 -10.34 2.97
CA LEU A 464 29.18 -11.80 2.99
C LEU A 464 27.75 -12.22 2.70
N VAL A 465 27.54 -13.10 1.72
CA VAL A 465 26.28 -13.82 1.51
C VAL A 465 26.53 -15.30 1.76
N LYS A 466 25.61 -15.96 2.47
CA LYS A 466 25.61 -17.41 2.66
C LYS A 466 24.67 -18.03 1.65
N ILE A 467 25.15 -19.02 0.91
CA ILE A 467 24.40 -19.58 -0.22
C ILE A 467 24.32 -21.09 -0.01
N ILE A 468 23.12 -21.63 0.14
CA ILE A 468 22.91 -23.08 0.07
C ILE A 468 22.97 -23.46 -1.41
N GLY A 469 24.02 -24.19 -1.78
CA GLY A 469 24.40 -24.47 -3.17
C GLY A 469 25.81 -23.96 -3.52
N GLN A 470 26.21 -24.22 -4.76
CA GLN A 470 27.57 -23.99 -5.25
C GLN A 470 27.57 -23.13 -6.53
N PRO A 471 27.52 -21.79 -6.43
CA PRO A 471 27.55 -20.91 -7.60
C PRO A 471 28.90 -20.97 -8.33
N SER A 472 28.86 -20.88 -9.66
CA SER A 472 30.01 -20.83 -10.58
C SER A 472 30.31 -19.38 -11.00
N PRO A 473 31.53 -18.86 -10.80
CA PRO A 473 31.93 -17.52 -11.23
C PRO A 473 31.60 -17.17 -12.69
N GLU A 474 31.65 -18.16 -13.59
CA GLU A 474 31.50 -17.97 -15.03
C GLU A 474 30.05 -17.96 -15.50
N MET A 475 29.12 -18.48 -14.71
CA MET A 475 27.73 -18.69 -15.12
C MET A 475 26.73 -17.96 -14.25
N ASP A 476 27.03 -17.78 -12.97
CA ASP A 476 26.03 -17.48 -11.94
C ASP A 476 26.07 -16.05 -11.42
N PHE A 477 26.89 -15.20 -12.02
CA PHE A 477 27.09 -13.82 -11.59
C PHE A 477 26.85 -12.83 -12.72
N ILE A 478 26.22 -11.72 -12.37
CA ILE A 478 26.13 -10.51 -13.20
C ILE A 478 27.02 -9.46 -12.52
N VAL A 479 28.08 -9.00 -13.19
CA VAL A 479 29.11 -8.09 -12.62
C VAL A 479 29.47 -6.95 -13.56
#